data_AF-A0A1B1FMC5-F1
#
_entry.id   AF-A0A1B1FMC5-F1
#
_cell.length_a   1.000
_cell.length_b   1.000
_cell.length_c   1.000
_cell.angle_alpha   90.00
_cell.angle_beta   90.00
_cell.angle_gamma   90.00
#
_symmetry.space_group_name_H-M   'P 1'
#
loop_
_entity.id
_entity.type
_entity.pdbx_description
1 polymer ?
#
loop_
_entity_poly.entity_id
_entity_poly.type
_entity_poly.pdbx_seq_one_letter_code
_entity_poly.pdbx_strand_id
1 'polypeptide(L)'
;MIERVFRSSRFMVWVAVVICAVSSLLLYGASVNIIWNTALDVVRDIPVSADDGKSLAVRLLKLLDLLLIAITFQIMAVNLYRLFIRPVSDDDRESQNPLDIKSFHDLKITVSQVAVVLLVVLFLEQAVEIGATIATLYFGAAIGIIILASVFAWKNMKD
;
A
#
# COMPACT_ATOMS: atom_id res chain seq x y z
N MET A 1 4.62 26.86 -28.09
CA MET A 1 3.50 25.89 -27.97
C MET A 1 3.83 24.69 -27.06
N ILE A 2 5.10 24.29 -26.94
CA ILE A 2 5.57 23.21 -26.03
C ILE A 2 5.56 23.63 -24.54
N GLU A 3 5.77 24.91 -24.23
CA GLU A 3 5.73 25.41 -22.84
C GLU A 3 4.36 25.30 -22.16
N ARG A 4 3.26 25.27 -22.93
CA ARG A 4 1.91 25.10 -22.39
C ARG A 4 1.66 23.64 -21.95
N VAL A 5 2.30 22.67 -22.60
CA VAL A 5 2.29 21.26 -22.20
C VAL A 5 3.15 21.04 -20.95
N PHE A 6 4.27 21.76 -20.81
CA PHE A 6 5.08 21.71 -19.58
C PHE A 6 4.39 22.37 -18.38
N ARG A 7 3.62 23.46 -18.59
CA ARG A 7 2.73 24.03 -17.56
C ARG A 7 1.57 23.08 -17.20
N SER A 8 1.10 22.30 -18.17
CA SER A 8 0.10 21.23 -17.97
C SER A 8 0.63 20.06 -17.13
N SER A 9 1.94 19.80 -17.13
CA SER A 9 2.56 18.76 -16.30
C SER A 9 2.39 19.04 -14.80
N ARG A 10 2.57 20.28 -14.35
CA ARG A 10 2.35 20.66 -12.95
C ARG A 10 0.89 20.57 -12.52
N PHE A 11 -0.04 20.92 -13.40
CA PHE A 11 -1.47 20.81 -13.12
C PHE A 11 -1.93 19.35 -13.05
N MET A 12 -1.46 18.51 -13.99
CA MET A 12 -1.76 17.08 -14.03
C MET A 12 -1.25 16.35 -12.79
N VAL A 13 -0.09 16.74 -12.27
CA VAL A 13 0.44 16.20 -11.02
C VAL A 13 -0.38 16.65 -9.82
N TRP A 14 -0.81 17.91 -9.76
CA TRP A 14 -1.68 18.41 -8.70
C TRP A 14 -2.97 17.59 -8.61
N VAL A 15 -3.58 17.28 -9.76
CA VAL A 15 -4.76 16.42 -9.85
C VAL A 15 -4.45 15.00 -9.34
N ALA A 16 -3.31 14.41 -9.73
CA ALA A 16 -2.90 13.08 -9.25
C ALA A 16 -2.69 13.04 -7.72
N VAL A 17 -2.04 14.06 -7.14
CA VAL A 17 -1.84 14.18 -5.68
C VAL A 17 -3.18 14.24 -4.97
N VAL A 18 -4.11 15.08 -5.45
CA VAL A 18 -5.45 15.22 -4.86
C VAL A 18 -6.23 13.91 -4.94
N ILE A 19 -6.21 13.23 -6.09
CA ILE A 19 -6.89 11.94 -6.25
C ILE A 19 -6.31 10.91 -5.28
N CYS A 20 -4.98 10.79 -5.18
CA CYS A 20 -4.36 9.84 -4.25
C CYS A 20 -4.66 10.17 -2.78
N ALA A 21 -4.66 11.46 -2.41
CA ALA A 21 -5.00 11.90 -1.07
C ALA A 21 -6.47 11.60 -0.72
N VAL A 22 -7.40 11.88 -1.64
CA VAL A 22 -8.84 11.59 -1.46
C VAL A 22 -9.08 10.09 -1.38
N SER A 23 -8.45 9.29 -2.25
CA SER A 23 -8.56 7.83 -2.19
C SER A 23 -8.05 7.28 -0.86
N SER A 24 -6.90 7.76 -0.37
CA SER A 24 -6.38 7.37 0.94
C SER A 24 -7.37 7.72 2.07
N LEU A 25 -7.94 8.93 2.05
CA LEU A 25 -8.93 9.37 3.03
C LEU A 25 -10.20 8.50 3.03
N LEU A 26 -10.71 8.17 1.83
CA LEU A 26 -11.87 7.29 1.67
C LEU A 26 -11.59 5.88 2.21
N LEU A 27 -10.38 5.34 1.95
CA LEU A 27 -9.97 4.04 2.45
C LEU A 27 -9.87 4.04 3.99
N TYR A 28 -9.30 5.08 4.61
CA TYR A 28 -9.32 5.20 6.07
C TYR A 28 -10.74 5.27 6.63
N GLY A 29 -11.62 6.06 6.01
CA GLY A 29 -13.02 6.14 6.40
C GLY A 29 -13.73 4.79 6.32
N ALA A 30 -13.49 4.03 5.24
CA ALA A 30 -14.00 2.67 5.08
C ALA A 30 -13.45 1.73 6.16
N SER A 31 -12.14 1.74 6.43
CA SER A 31 -11.53 0.92 7.49
C SER A 31 -12.13 1.20 8.87
N VAL A 32 -12.36 2.48 9.22
CA VAL A 32 -13.01 2.86 10.48
C VAL A 32 -14.45 2.35 10.53
N ASN A 33 -15.21 2.45 9.43
CA ASN A 33 -16.58 1.95 9.39
C ASN A 33 -16.64 0.42 9.60
N ILE A 34 -15.75 -0.33 8.93
CA ILE A 34 -15.68 -1.79 9.04
C ILE A 34 -15.27 -2.20 10.46
N ILE A 35 -14.32 -1.51 11.09
CA ILE A 35 -13.90 -1.83 12.46
C ILE A 35 -15.01 -1.53 13.46
N TRP A 36 -15.75 -0.43 13.25
CA TRP A 36 -16.90 -0.08 14.09
C TRP A 36 -17.98 -1.15 14.01
N ASN A 37 -18.31 -1.61 12.79
CA ASN A 37 -19.30 -2.66 12.60
C ASN A 37 -18.83 -3.99 13.22
N THR A 38 -17.55 -4.35 13.01
CA THR A 38 -16.98 -5.57 13.59
C THR A 38 -16.93 -5.53 15.12
N ALA A 39 -16.61 -4.38 15.72
CA ALA A 39 -16.62 -4.22 17.17
C ALA A 39 -18.03 -4.35 17.75
N LEU A 40 -19.05 -3.82 17.06
CA LEU A 40 -20.45 -4.00 17.45
C LEU A 40 -20.90 -5.47 17.35
N ASP A 41 -20.47 -6.17 16.30
CA ASP A 41 -20.77 -7.60 16.11
C ASP A 41 -20.16 -8.43 17.27
N VAL A 42 -18.89 -8.22 17.62
CA VAL A 42 -18.20 -8.95 18.71
C VAL A 42 -18.74 -8.63 20.10
N VAL A 43 -19.21 -7.40 20.33
CA VAL A 43 -19.82 -7.00 21.61
C VAL A 43 -21.23 -7.60 21.76
N ARG A 44 -21.95 -7.81 20.66
CA ARG A 44 -23.31 -8.38 20.67
C ARG A 44 -23.33 -9.90 20.69
N ASP A 45 -22.42 -10.54 19.96
CA ASP A 45 -22.25 -11.99 19.93
C ASP A 45 -20.83 -12.32 20.39
N ILE A 46 -20.68 -12.75 21.64
CA ILE A 46 -19.37 -13.17 22.17
C ILE A 46 -18.99 -14.45 21.42
N PRO A 47 -17.88 -14.46 20.64
CA PRO A 47 -17.48 -15.62 19.87
C PRO A 47 -17.07 -16.75 20.83
N VAL A 48 -17.93 -17.76 20.94
CA VAL A 48 -17.73 -18.94 21.80
C VAL A 48 -17.17 -20.14 21.05
N SER A 49 -17.09 -20.09 19.72
CA SER A 49 -16.60 -21.19 18.87
C SER A 49 -15.27 -20.87 18.18
N ALA A 50 -14.45 -21.91 17.97
CA ALA A 50 -13.15 -21.81 17.30
C ALA A 50 -13.23 -21.26 15.85
N ASP A 51 -14.37 -21.44 15.17
CA ASP A 51 -14.60 -20.89 13.83
C ASP A 51 -14.90 -19.38 13.84
N ASP A 52 -15.55 -18.86 14.88
CA ASP A 52 -15.80 -17.41 15.00
C ASP A 52 -14.47 -16.66 15.22
N GLY A 53 -13.55 -17.26 15.98
CA GLY A 53 -12.20 -16.72 16.16
C GLY A 53 -11.40 -16.64 14.86
N LYS A 54 -11.53 -17.65 13.98
CA LYS A 54 -10.91 -17.62 12.64
C LYS A 54 -11.55 -16.56 11.76
N SER A 55 -12.88 -16.50 11.71
CA SER A 55 -13.62 -15.48 10.94
C SER A 55 -13.24 -14.06 11.37
N LEU A 56 -13.12 -13.82 12.68
CA LEU A 56 -12.67 -12.55 13.23
C LEU A 56 -11.23 -12.22 12.80
N ALA A 57 -10.32 -13.20 12.87
CA ALA A 57 -8.93 -13.03 12.45
C ALA A 57 -8.81 -12.69 10.96
N VAL A 58 -9.60 -13.35 10.09
CA VAL A 58 -9.67 -13.02 8.65
C VAL A 58 -10.18 -11.61 8.44
N ARG A 59 -11.24 -11.21 9.15
CA ARG A 59 -11.82 -9.85 9.03
C ARG A 59 -10.82 -8.78 9.46
N LEU A 60 -10.04 -9.05 10.51
CA LEU A 60 -8.94 -8.19 10.96
C LEU A 60 -7.79 -8.14 9.95
N LEU A 61 -7.43 -9.25 9.30
CA LEU A 61 -6.43 -9.28 8.23
C LEU A 61 -6.88 -8.46 7.00
N LYS A 62 -8.14 -8.61 6.57
CA LYS A 62 -8.74 -7.79 5.50
C LYS A 62 -8.70 -6.30 5.82
N LEU A 63 -8.97 -5.94 7.08
CA LEU A 63 -8.87 -4.56 7.58
C LEU A 63 -7.43 -4.03 7.55
N LEU A 64 -6.46 -4.86 7.95
CA LEU A 64 -5.05 -4.50 7.93
C LEU A 64 -4.57 -4.26 6.51
N ASP A 65 -4.94 -5.11 5.56
CA ASP A 65 -4.61 -4.95 4.15
C ASP A 65 -5.16 -3.63 3.59
N LEU A 66 -6.44 -3.34 3.85
CA LEU A 66 -7.09 -2.09 3.45
C LEU A 66 -6.36 -0.85 4.00
N LEU A 67 -5.92 -0.90 5.26
CA LEU A 67 -5.11 0.17 5.87
C LEU A 67 -3.73 0.31 5.23
N LEU A 68 -3.07 -0.79 4.87
CA LEU A 68 -1.77 -0.75 4.18
C LEU A 68 -1.90 -0.10 2.79
N ILE A 69 -2.98 -0.38 2.05
CA ILE A 69 -3.28 0.30 0.80
C ILE A 69 -3.51 1.80 1.04
N ALA A 70 -4.30 2.17 2.07
CA ALA A 70 -4.55 3.57 2.42
C ALA A 70 -3.27 4.34 2.72
N ILE A 71 -2.39 3.77 3.56
CA ILE A 71 -1.08 4.34 3.91
C ILE A 71 -0.21 4.50 2.67
N THR A 72 -0.23 3.52 1.77
CA THR A 72 0.55 3.58 0.53
C THR A 72 0.09 4.70 -0.38
N PHE A 73 -1.22 4.85 -0.56
CA PHE A 73 -1.76 5.98 -1.32
C PHE A 73 -1.40 7.32 -0.69
N GLN A 74 -1.36 7.40 0.65
CA GLN A 74 -0.89 8.59 1.36
C GLN A 74 0.59 8.88 1.11
N ILE A 75 1.45 7.87 1.24
CA ILE A 75 2.88 7.97 0.96
C ILE A 75 3.10 8.41 -0.50
N MET A 76 2.33 7.84 -1.44
CA MET A 76 2.41 8.17 -2.86
C MET A 76 1.97 9.62 -3.13
N ALA A 77 0.88 10.09 -2.50
CA ALA A 77 0.46 11.49 -2.57
C ALA A 77 1.53 12.45 -2.02
N VAL A 78 2.15 12.13 -0.88
CA VAL A 78 3.22 12.94 -0.27
C VAL A 78 4.47 12.96 -1.16
N ASN A 79 4.85 11.83 -1.74
CA ASN A 79 6.00 11.74 -2.66
C ASN A 79 5.75 12.55 -3.95
N LEU A 80 4.57 12.44 -4.56
CA LEU A 80 4.20 13.25 -5.72
C LEU A 80 4.18 14.75 -5.38
N TYR A 81 3.67 15.12 -4.20
CA TYR A 81 3.70 16.50 -3.73
C TYR A 81 5.13 17.02 -3.59
N ARG A 82 6.00 16.27 -2.89
CA ARG A 82 7.40 16.67 -2.69
C ARG A 82 8.17 16.77 -4.00
N LEU A 83 8.01 15.81 -4.91
CA LEU A 83 8.75 15.75 -6.17
C LEU A 83 8.43 16.90 -7.14
N PHE A 84 7.19 17.40 -7.15
CA PHE A 84 6.75 18.36 -8.16
C PHE A 84 6.41 19.76 -7.64
N ILE A 85 6.03 19.89 -6.37
CA ILE A 85 5.66 21.18 -5.77
C ILE A 85 6.84 21.79 -5.00
N ARG A 86 7.65 20.98 -4.30
CA ARG A 86 8.75 21.48 -3.46
C ARG A 86 10.05 20.76 -3.83
N PRO A 87 10.69 21.11 -4.97
CA PRO A 87 12.03 20.61 -5.23
C PRO A 87 12.91 21.04 -4.05
N VAL A 88 13.59 20.09 -3.43
CA VAL A 88 14.57 20.36 -2.37
C VAL A 88 15.60 21.30 -2.99
N SER A 89 15.58 22.56 -2.56
CA SER A 89 16.57 23.56 -2.94
C SER A 89 17.92 23.13 -2.34
N ASP A 90 18.98 23.29 -3.14
CA ASP A 90 20.36 22.86 -2.88
C ASP A 90 21.02 23.40 -1.60
N ASP A 91 20.29 24.17 -0.79
CA ASP A 91 20.75 24.84 0.43
C ASP A 91 20.57 23.98 1.71
N ASP A 92 19.80 22.89 1.65
CA ASP A 92 19.60 21.95 2.78
C ASP A 92 20.62 20.77 2.78
N ARG A 93 21.72 20.90 2.03
CA ARG A 93 22.72 19.83 1.80
C ARG A 93 23.53 19.43 3.03
N GLU A 94 23.45 20.17 4.14
CA GLU A 94 24.17 19.82 5.39
C GLU A 94 23.39 18.93 6.35
N SER A 95 22.09 18.72 6.14
CA SER A 95 21.29 17.85 7.00
C SER A 95 21.29 16.43 6.44
N GLN A 96 22.25 15.60 6.86
CA GLN A 96 22.26 14.15 6.68
C GLN A 96 21.00 13.52 7.31
N ASN A 97 19.89 13.52 6.56
CA ASN A 97 18.68 12.83 6.95
C ASN A 97 18.42 11.72 5.91
N PRO A 98 18.44 10.42 6.27
CA PRO A 98 18.29 9.28 5.35
C PRO A 98 16.91 9.13 4.67
N LEU A 99 16.17 10.23 4.50
CA LEU A 99 14.87 10.36 3.83
C LEU A 99 14.97 11.22 2.56
N ASP A 100 16.10 11.13 1.86
CA ASP A 100 16.35 11.82 0.59
C ASP A 100 16.01 10.87 -0.58
N ILE A 101 14.81 11.04 -1.11
CA ILE A 101 14.22 10.19 -2.16
C ILE A 101 14.14 11.05 -3.42
N LYS A 102 15.00 10.73 -4.41
CA LYS A 102 15.34 11.54 -5.59
C LYS A 102 14.97 10.78 -6.86
N SER A 103 13.68 10.69 -7.25
CA SER A 103 13.20 10.47 -8.64
C SER A 103 11.84 9.75 -8.69
N PHE A 104 11.14 9.82 -9.83
CA PHE A 104 10.06 8.89 -10.21
C PHE A 104 10.43 7.41 -10.03
N HIS A 105 11.73 7.09 -10.13
CA HIS A 105 12.28 5.77 -9.86
C HIS A 105 11.98 5.31 -8.43
N ASP A 106 12.09 6.21 -7.46
CA ASP A 106 11.78 5.90 -6.06
C ASP A 106 10.28 5.75 -5.78
N LEU A 107 9.43 6.44 -6.55
CA LEU A 107 7.98 6.18 -6.50
C LEU A 107 7.66 4.78 -7.01
N LYS A 108 8.30 4.35 -8.11
CA LYS A 108 8.13 2.98 -8.66
C LYS A 108 8.64 1.93 -7.67
N ILE A 109 9.76 2.21 -7.01
CA ILE A 109 10.31 1.41 -5.92
C ILE A 109 9.32 1.26 -4.76
N THR A 110 8.76 2.37 -4.27
CA THR A 110 7.89 2.37 -3.09
C THR A 110 6.58 1.66 -3.38
N VAL A 111 5.99 1.86 -4.56
CA VAL A 111 4.77 1.14 -4.99
C VAL A 111 5.03 -0.35 -5.14
N SER A 112 6.17 -0.74 -5.72
CA SER A 112 6.56 -2.16 -5.84
C SER A 112 6.81 -2.81 -4.48
N GLN A 113 7.46 -2.09 -3.56
CA GLN A 113 7.73 -2.58 -2.22
C GLN A 113 6.42 -2.80 -1.44
N VAL A 114 5.48 -1.86 -1.52
CA VAL A 114 4.15 -2.05 -0.93
C VAL A 114 3.45 -3.23 -1.58
N ALA A 115 3.45 -3.36 -2.91
CA ALA A 115 2.77 -4.45 -3.60
C ALA A 115 3.27 -5.82 -3.10
N VAL A 116 4.58 -5.96 -2.84
CA VAL A 116 5.15 -7.17 -2.22
C VAL A 116 4.57 -7.40 -0.82
N VAL A 117 4.46 -6.36 0.01
CA VAL A 117 3.85 -6.47 1.36
C VAL A 117 2.38 -6.88 1.27
N LEU A 118 1.59 -6.30 0.38
CA LEU A 118 0.18 -6.66 0.17
C LEU A 118 0.03 -8.12 -0.25
N LEU A 119 0.88 -8.60 -1.17
CA LEU A 119 0.88 -10.01 -1.55
C LEU A 119 1.14 -10.94 -0.36
N VAL A 120 2.02 -10.56 0.57
CA VAL A 120 2.28 -11.33 1.80
C VAL A 120 1.06 -11.33 2.73
N VAL A 121 0.38 -10.19 2.89
CA VAL A 121 -0.82 -10.10 3.73
C VAL A 121 -1.97 -10.91 3.14
N LEU A 122 -2.18 -10.87 1.82
CA LEU A 122 -3.16 -11.70 1.12
C LEU A 122 -2.89 -13.20 1.29
N PHE A 123 -1.62 -13.62 1.28
CA PHE A 123 -1.27 -15.01 1.60
C PHE A 123 -1.66 -15.40 3.02
N LEU A 124 -1.37 -14.54 4.00
CA LEU A 124 -1.73 -14.78 5.40
C LEU A 124 -3.25 -14.84 5.58
N GLU A 125 -4.00 -13.95 4.94
CA GLU A 125 -5.46 -13.97 4.91
C GLU A 125 -5.99 -15.32 4.42
N GLN A 126 -5.53 -15.76 3.25
CA GLN A 126 -5.93 -17.05 2.67
C GLN A 126 -5.54 -18.23 3.56
N ALA A 127 -4.35 -18.18 4.18
CA ALA A 127 -3.88 -19.22 5.08
C ALA A 127 -4.70 -19.31 6.37
N VAL A 128 -5.21 -18.19 6.88
CA VAL A 128 -6.10 -18.15 8.05
C VAL A 128 -7.54 -18.54 7.68
N GLU A 129 -8.03 -18.14 6.51
CA GLU A 129 -9.41 -18.40 6.07
C GLU A 129 -9.64 -19.88 5.71
N ILE A 130 -8.74 -20.48 4.92
CA ILE A 130 -8.92 -21.83 4.37
C ILE A 130 -8.08 -22.88 5.12
N GLY A 131 -7.08 -22.44 5.88
CA GLY A 131 -6.12 -23.32 6.55
C GLY A 131 -5.12 -23.97 5.58
N ALA A 132 -4.41 -24.97 6.08
CA ALA A 132 -3.37 -25.68 5.33
C ALA A 132 -3.97 -26.68 4.33
N THR A 133 -4.44 -26.18 3.19
CA THR A 133 -4.92 -26.98 2.05
C THR A 133 -3.94 -26.88 0.87
N ILE A 134 -3.98 -27.85 -0.04
CA ILE A 134 -3.18 -27.85 -1.30
C ILE A 134 -3.41 -26.56 -2.13
N ALA A 135 -4.61 -25.98 -2.11
CA ALA A 135 -4.90 -24.69 -2.72
C ALA A 135 -4.05 -23.55 -2.15
N THR A 136 -3.86 -23.51 -0.83
CA THR A 136 -3.00 -22.53 -0.14
C THR A 136 -1.54 -22.69 -0.56
N LEU A 137 -1.08 -23.93 -0.79
CA LEU A 137 0.26 -24.20 -1.32
C LEU A 137 0.44 -23.63 -2.74
N TYR A 138 -0.53 -23.85 -3.64
CA TYR A 138 -0.49 -23.29 -4.99
C TYR A 138 -0.52 -21.76 -4.99
N PHE A 139 -1.34 -21.17 -4.12
CA PHE A 139 -1.41 -19.71 -3.96
C PHE A 139 -0.08 -19.13 -3.45
N GLY A 140 0.50 -19.76 -2.42
CA GLY A 140 1.82 -19.38 -1.90
C GLY A 140 2.93 -19.52 -2.94
N ALA A 141 2.91 -20.59 -3.75
CA ALA A 141 3.86 -20.78 -4.84
C ALA A 141 3.73 -19.69 -5.92
N ALA A 142 2.51 -19.33 -6.32
CA ALA A 142 2.27 -18.25 -7.28
C ALA A 142 2.81 -16.91 -6.77
N ILE A 143 2.55 -16.57 -5.50
CA ILE A 143 3.07 -15.35 -4.86
C ILE A 143 4.60 -15.39 -4.79
N GLY A 144 5.19 -16.53 -4.41
CA GLY A 144 6.64 -16.71 -4.37
C GLY A 144 7.31 -16.43 -5.71
N ILE A 145 6.71 -16.89 -6.82
CA ILE A 145 7.19 -16.62 -8.17
C ILE A 145 7.12 -15.12 -8.49
N ILE A 146 6.03 -14.45 -8.14
CA ILE A 146 5.87 -13.00 -8.36
C ILE A 146 6.92 -12.20 -7.58
N ILE A 147 7.16 -12.56 -6.31
CA ILE A 147 8.17 -11.90 -5.47
C ILE A 147 9.57 -12.12 -6.05
N LEU A 148 9.91 -13.35 -6.44
CA LEU A 148 11.20 -13.65 -7.07
C LEU A 148 11.39 -12.87 -8.37
N ALA A 149 10.37 -12.81 -9.23
CA ALA A 149 10.40 -12.03 -10.45
C ALA A 149 10.56 -10.53 -10.18
N SER A 150 9.86 -10.01 -9.17
CA SER A 150 9.94 -8.60 -8.77
C SER A 150 11.32 -8.25 -8.22
N VAL A 151 11.90 -9.08 -7.33
CA VAL A 151 13.27 -8.91 -6.81
C VAL A 151 14.31 -8.99 -7.93
N PHE A 152 14.15 -9.92 -8.87
CA PHE A 152 15.04 -10.05 -10.02
C PHE A 152 14.98 -8.82 -10.93
N ALA A 153 13.77 -8.34 -11.26
CA ALA A 153 13.58 -7.12 -12.02
C ALA A 153 14.20 -5.92 -11.31
N TRP A 154 14.10 -5.86 -9.99
CA TRP A 154 14.69 -4.80 -9.18
C TRP A 154 16.22 -4.80 -9.23
N LYS A 155 16.85 -5.97 -9.13
CA LYS A 155 18.29 -6.12 -9.27
C LYS A 155 18.77 -5.62 -10.63
N ASN A 156 18.03 -5.96 -11.70
CA ASN A 156 18.38 -5.62 -13.07
C ASN A 156 18.08 -4.16 -13.45
N MET A 157 17.42 -3.38 -12.59
CA MET A 157 17.18 -1.95 -12.78
C MET A 157 18.22 -1.07 -12.08
N LYS A 158 19.11 -1.67 -11.28
CA LYS A 158 20.17 -0.99 -10.53
C LYS A 158 21.53 -1.03 -11.24
N ASP A 159 21.67 -1.88 -12.26
CA ASP A 159 22.78 -1.93 -13.22
C ASP A 159 22.47 -1.08 -14.46
#